data_AF-A0A1V5X2R8-F1
#
_entry.id   AF-A0A1V5X2R8-F1
#
_cell.length_a   1.000
_cell.length_b   1.000
_cell.length_c   1.000
_cell.angle_alpha   90.00
_cell.angle_beta   90.00
_cell.angle_gamma   90.00
#
_symmetry.space_group_name_H-M   'P 1'
#
loop_
_entity.id
_entity.type
_entity.pdbx_description
1 polymer ?
#
loop_
_entity_poly.entity_id
_entity_poly.type
_entity_poly.pdbx_seq_one_letter_code
_entity_poly.pdbx_strand_id
1 'polypeptide(L)'
;MKGYTRRKNKEHTFNNQKFKSGDEVRAAEQLQANLDLILCFEYEPKHEDLVWIPKPKKYIPDFKIERADGSILYLEIKGSRFWPGDVEQYSRLKEQYPNMDLRFVWTNGKRKYAKGSNTTCLEWCQKKGFPASDKGIIPEEWLLGEEAYGSSND
;
A
#
# COMPACT_ATOMS: atom_id res chain seq x y z
N MET A 1 -25.58 -13.78 -33.14
CA MET A 1 -24.68 -12.95 -32.31
C MET A 1 -25.40 -11.65 -31.98
N LYS A 2 -25.81 -11.41 -30.73
CA LYS A 2 -26.45 -10.14 -30.33
C LYS A 2 -25.33 -9.13 -30.05
N GLY A 3 -25.18 -8.13 -30.93
CA GLY A 3 -24.22 -7.05 -30.74
C GLY A 3 -24.59 -6.22 -29.52
N TYR A 4 -23.68 -6.12 -28.55
CA TYR A 4 -23.80 -5.14 -27.47
C TYR A 4 -23.53 -3.76 -28.06
N THR A 5 -24.59 -3.00 -28.34
CA THR A 5 -24.47 -1.57 -28.65
C THR A 5 -24.00 -0.85 -27.38
N ARG A 6 -22.80 -0.26 -27.44
CA ARG A 6 -22.27 0.63 -26.40
C ARG A 6 -23.28 1.76 -26.19
N ARG A 7 -24.00 1.75 -25.05
CA ARG A 7 -24.87 2.87 -24.66
C ARG A 7 -24.02 4.13 -24.69
N LYS A 8 -24.46 5.16 -25.42
CA LYS A 8 -23.87 6.49 -25.34
C LYS A 8 -23.94 6.92 -23.87
N ASN A 9 -22.81 7.31 -23.28
CA ASN A 9 -22.81 7.94 -21.97
C ASN A 9 -23.66 9.21 -22.08
N LYS A 10 -24.79 9.26 -21.39
CA LYS A 10 -25.52 10.51 -21.21
C LYS A 10 -24.66 11.41 -20.35
N GLU A 11 -24.54 12.67 -20.74
CA GLU A 11 -23.94 13.68 -19.86
C GLU A 11 -24.88 13.92 -18.68
N HIS A 12 -24.32 13.94 -17.48
CA HIS A 12 -25.03 14.20 -16.24
C HIS A 12 -24.86 15.68 -15.93
N THR A 13 -25.76 16.51 -16.43
CA THR A 13 -25.66 17.97 -16.28
C THR A 13 -26.93 18.53 -15.67
N PHE A 14 -26.77 19.54 -14.82
CA PHE A 14 -27.84 20.38 -14.28
C PHE A 14 -27.30 21.80 -14.18
N ASN A 15 -28.04 22.80 -14.66
CA ASN A 15 -27.61 24.21 -14.76
C ASN A 15 -26.18 24.40 -15.32
N ASN A 16 -25.86 23.70 -16.43
CA ASN A 16 -24.53 23.68 -17.06
C ASN A 16 -23.38 23.16 -16.17
N GLN A 17 -23.66 22.74 -14.94
CA GLN A 17 -22.71 22.07 -14.07
C GLN A 17 -22.70 20.57 -14.39
N LYS A 18 -21.50 19.99 -14.48
CA LYS A 18 -21.29 18.58 -14.78
C LYS A 18 -21.16 17.78 -13.49
N PHE A 19 -22.08 16.85 -13.32
CA PHE A 19 -22.12 15.88 -12.23
C PHE A 19 -21.47 14.57 -12.68
N LYS A 20 -20.99 13.77 -11.71
CA LYS A 20 -20.34 12.48 -11.97
C LYS A 20 -21.34 11.36 -12.19
N SER A 21 -22.59 11.53 -11.75
CA SER A 21 -23.63 10.52 -11.88
C SER A 21 -25.04 11.09 -12.03
N GLY A 22 -25.98 10.25 -12.49
CA GLY A 22 -27.40 10.62 -12.54
C GLY A 22 -28.04 10.77 -11.17
N ASP A 23 -27.50 10.12 -10.14
CA ASP A 23 -27.98 10.23 -8.77
C ASP A 23 -27.66 11.62 -8.20
N GLU A 24 -26.49 12.15 -8.52
CA GLU A 24 -26.09 13.51 -8.16
C GLU A 24 -26.93 14.58 -8.87
N VAL A 25 -27.31 14.36 -10.14
CA VAL A 25 -28.25 15.26 -10.84
C VAL A 25 -29.59 15.31 -10.10
N ARG A 26 -30.15 14.15 -9.74
CA ARG A 26 -31.41 14.09 -8.98
C ARG A 26 -31.29 14.76 -7.61
N ALA A 27 -30.15 14.64 -6.94
CA ALA A 27 -29.90 15.33 -5.68
C ALA A 27 -29.86 16.86 -5.86
N ALA A 28 -29.17 17.35 -6.90
CA ALA A 28 -29.13 18.78 -7.22
C ALA A 28 -30.51 19.34 -7.57
N GLU A 29 -31.32 18.60 -8.33
CA GLU A 29 -32.72 18.95 -8.62
C GLU A 29 -33.57 19.03 -7.34
N GLN A 30 -33.40 18.08 -6.42
CA GLN A 30 -34.09 18.13 -5.12
C GLN A 30 -33.65 19.34 -4.29
N LEU A 31 -32.35 19.63 -4.21
CA LEU A 31 -31.85 20.81 -3.50
C LEU A 31 -32.38 22.11 -4.11
N GLN A 32 -32.43 22.21 -5.44
CA GLN A 32 -33.00 23.35 -6.16
C GLN A 32 -34.50 23.53 -5.87
N ALA A 33 -35.26 22.43 -5.79
CA ALA A 33 -36.69 22.46 -5.51
C ALA A 33 -37.03 22.86 -4.06
N ASN A 34 -36.04 22.87 -3.16
CA ASN A 34 -36.21 23.16 -1.73
C ASN A 34 -35.36 24.38 -1.29
N LEU A 35 -35.10 25.35 -2.17
CA LEU A 35 -34.37 26.59 -1.84
C LEU A 35 -35.11 27.51 -0.85
N ASP A 36 -36.37 27.22 -0.53
CA ASP A 36 -37.10 27.84 0.58
C ASP A 36 -36.69 27.26 1.95
N LEU A 37 -36.08 26.07 1.97
CA LEU A 37 -35.62 25.37 3.17
C LEU A 37 -34.10 25.48 3.40
N ILE A 38 -33.33 25.90 2.39
CA ILE A 38 -31.87 26.04 2.45
C ILE A 38 -31.43 27.39 1.88
N LEU A 39 -30.28 27.92 2.33
CA LEU A 39 -29.79 29.21 1.83
C LEU A 39 -29.11 29.09 0.45
N CYS A 40 -28.28 28.06 0.28
CA CYS A 40 -27.59 27.72 -0.95
C CYS A 40 -26.97 26.31 -0.81
N PHE A 41 -26.44 25.77 -1.90
CA PHE A 41 -25.62 24.57 -1.90
C PHE A 41 -24.48 24.71 -2.91
N GLU A 42 -23.38 24.00 -2.69
CA GLU A 42 -22.27 23.87 -3.61
C GLU A 42 -21.98 22.39 -3.86
N TYR A 43 -21.70 22.03 -5.11
CA TYR A 43 -21.28 20.67 -5.48
C TYR A 43 -19.76 20.64 -5.63
N GLU A 44 -19.11 19.75 -4.87
CA GLU A 44 -17.65 19.60 -4.80
C GLU A 44 -16.92 20.93 -4.52
N PRO A 45 -17.17 21.55 -3.34
CA PRO A 45 -16.59 22.85 -2.99
C PRO A 45 -15.07 22.79 -3.00
N LYS A 46 -14.43 23.57 -3.89
CA LYS A 46 -13.01 23.42 -4.25
C LYS A 46 -12.01 23.93 -3.20
N HIS A 47 -12.50 24.45 -2.07
CA HIS A 47 -11.68 25.10 -1.04
C HIS A 47 -12.10 24.75 0.40
N GLU A 48 -12.95 23.74 0.57
CA GLU A 48 -13.43 23.27 1.88
C GLU A 48 -12.96 21.84 2.16
N ASP A 49 -11.63 21.64 2.11
CA ASP A 49 -11.04 20.33 2.36
C ASP A 49 -11.19 19.95 3.84
N LEU A 50 -11.90 18.85 4.10
CA LEU A 50 -11.97 18.24 5.42
C LEU A 50 -10.78 17.30 5.63
N VAL A 51 -9.81 17.74 6.42
CA VAL A 51 -8.63 16.93 6.75
C VAL A 51 -8.99 15.85 7.77
N TRP A 52 -8.70 14.59 7.43
CA TRP A 52 -8.84 13.44 8.33
C TRP A 52 -7.44 12.95 8.76
N ILE A 53 -7.30 12.54 10.03
CA ILE A 53 -6.12 11.80 10.53
C ILE A 53 -6.49 10.34 10.81
N PRO A 54 -5.88 9.35 10.13
CA PRO A 54 -6.17 7.94 10.36
C PRO A 54 -5.66 7.47 11.71
N LYS A 55 -6.38 6.52 12.32
CA LYS A 55 -5.91 5.87 13.55
C LYS A 55 -4.56 5.17 13.30
N PRO A 56 -3.63 5.20 14.28
CA PRO A 56 -2.37 4.46 14.18
C PRO A 56 -2.62 2.98 13.92
N LYS A 57 -1.81 2.39 13.03
CA LYS A 57 -1.81 0.96 12.74
C LYS A 57 -0.60 0.31 13.41
N LYS A 58 -0.75 -0.95 13.85
CA LYS A 58 0.35 -1.75 14.39
C LYS A 58 0.89 -2.67 13.30
N TYR A 59 2.21 -2.81 13.26
CA TYR A 59 2.88 -3.85 12.49
C TYR A 59 3.22 -5.01 13.43
N ILE A 60 2.98 -6.23 12.96
CA ILE A 60 3.34 -7.46 13.65
C ILE A 60 4.13 -8.27 12.62
N PRO A 61 5.45 -8.45 12.81
CA PRO A 61 6.23 -9.31 11.93
C PRO A 61 5.85 -10.77 12.15
N ASP A 62 6.06 -11.61 11.15
CA ASP A 62 5.80 -13.04 11.26
C ASP A 62 6.68 -13.70 12.33
N PHE A 63 7.96 -13.27 12.41
CA PHE A 63 8.89 -13.74 13.42
C PHE A 63 9.71 -12.60 14.03
N LYS A 64 9.97 -12.72 15.33
CA LYS A 64 10.99 -11.98 16.07
C LYS A 64 12.02 -12.99 16.57
N ILE A 65 13.27 -12.80 16.16
CA ILE A 65 14.39 -13.66 16.51
C ILE A 65 15.34 -12.83 17.36
N GLU A 66 15.72 -13.38 18.50
CA GLU A 66 16.82 -12.88 19.33
C GLU A 66 18.04 -13.72 18.99
N ARG A 67 19.07 -13.08 18.44
CA ARG A 67 20.32 -13.74 18.06
C ARG A 67 21.21 -13.94 19.28
N ALA A 68 22.25 -14.77 19.13
CA ALA A 68 23.18 -15.08 20.22
C ALA A 68 23.93 -13.85 20.77
N ASP A 69 24.13 -12.81 19.95
CA ASP A 69 24.73 -11.53 20.36
C ASP A 69 23.73 -10.57 21.03
N GLY A 70 22.49 -11.00 21.23
CA GLY A 70 21.41 -10.19 21.81
C GLY A 70 20.73 -9.23 20.81
N SER A 71 21.15 -9.19 19.55
CA SER A 71 20.49 -8.38 18.52
C SER A 71 19.14 -8.97 18.11
N ILE A 72 18.19 -8.09 17.76
CA ILE A 72 16.84 -8.49 17.35
C ILE A 72 16.70 -8.41 15.83
N LEU A 73 16.32 -9.53 15.23
CA LEU A 73 15.93 -9.66 13.84
C LEU A 73 14.42 -9.86 13.72
N TYR A 74 13.78 -9.09 12.85
CA TYR A 74 12.41 -9.34 12.43
C TYR A 74 12.38 -9.95 11.03
N LEU A 75 11.60 -11.01 10.86
CA LEU A 75 11.38 -11.64 9.56
C LEU A 75 9.92 -11.51 9.13
N GLU A 76 9.74 -11.18 7.86
CA GLU A 76 8.46 -11.20 7.17
C GLU A 76 8.51 -12.26 6.05
N ILE A 77 7.64 -13.25 6.12
CA ILE A 77 7.49 -14.28 5.10
C ILE A 77 6.45 -13.80 4.09
N LYS A 78 6.87 -13.65 2.84
CA LYS A 78 6.00 -13.26 1.74
C LYS A 78 5.93 -14.34 0.67
N GLY A 79 4.78 -14.41 0.01
CA GLY A 79 4.55 -15.36 -1.09
C GLY A 79 5.30 -14.95 -2.36
N SER A 80 4.56 -14.61 -3.41
CA SER A 80 5.13 -14.24 -4.72
C SER A 80 4.87 -12.78 -5.11
N ARG A 81 4.19 -11.99 -4.27
CA ARG A 81 3.90 -10.57 -4.48
C ARG A 81 3.50 -9.91 -3.18
N PHE A 82 3.56 -8.58 -3.14
CA PHE A 82 2.96 -7.80 -2.06
C PHE A 82 1.43 -7.79 -2.14
N TRP A 83 0.81 -7.68 -0.99
CA TRP A 83 -0.60 -7.36 -0.83
C TRP A 83 -0.85 -5.85 -0.98
N PRO A 84 -2.08 -5.42 -1.29
CA PRO A 84 -2.43 -4.01 -1.27
C PRO A 84 -2.09 -3.37 0.09
N GLY A 85 -1.33 -2.28 0.07
CA GLY A 85 -0.91 -1.54 1.28
C GLY A 85 0.44 -1.96 1.87
N ASP A 86 0.96 -3.15 1.56
CA ASP A 86 2.26 -3.63 2.07
C ASP A 86 3.40 -2.64 1.75
N VAL A 87 3.49 -2.21 0.48
CA VAL A 87 4.56 -1.30 0.02
C VAL A 87 4.57 0.01 0.82
N GLU A 88 3.39 0.55 1.08
CA GLU A 88 3.23 1.77 1.88
C GLU A 88 3.59 1.52 3.34
N GLN A 89 3.11 0.42 3.92
CA GLN A 89 3.41 0.03 5.29
C GLN A 89 4.91 -0.13 5.53
N TYR A 90 5.61 -0.92 4.72
CA TYR A 90 7.05 -1.15 4.91
C TYR A 90 7.88 0.11 4.64
N SER A 91 7.46 0.94 3.67
CA SER A 91 8.13 2.23 3.43
C SER A 91 8.02 3.14 4.66
N ARG A 92 6.83 3.25 5.26
CA ARG A 92 6.60 4.02 6.49
C ARG A 92 7.35 3.44 7.69
N LEU A 93 7.40 2.10 7.82
CA LEU A 93 8.17 1.45 8.88
C LEU A 93 9.65 1.75 8.76
N LYS A 94 10.23 1.74 7.55
CA LYS A 94 11.64 2.09 7.36
C LYS A 94 11.93 3.55 7.69
N GLU A 95 11.02 4.45 7.33
CA GLU A 95 11.13 5.88 7.65
C GLU A 95 11.04 6.13 9.17
N GLN A 96 10.11 5.48 9.86
CA GLN A 96 9.88 5.66 11.30
C GLN A 96 10.88 4.90 12.17
N TYR A 97 11.38 3.75 11.71
CA TYR A 97 12.28 2.85 12.43
C TYR A 97 13.47 2.46 11.54
N PRO A 98 14.36 3.41 11.18
CA PRO A 98 15.44 3.17 10.23
C PRO A 98 16.42 2.07 10.66
N ASN A 99 16.61 1.91 11.98
CA ASN A 99 17.52 0.96 12.62
C ASN A 99 16.90 -0.42 12.86
N MET A 100 15.62 -0.64 12.51
CA MET A 100 14.98 -1.95 12.64
C MET A 100 15.58 -2.92 11.63
N ASP A 101 16.17 -4.04 12.09
CA ASP A 101 16.62 -5.15 11.24
C ASP A 101 15.37 -5.95 10.82
N LEU A 102 14.72 -5.51 9.75
CA LEU A 102 13.60 -6.21 9.11
C LEU A 102 14.07 -6.80 7.79
N ARG A 103 13.94 -8.13 7.65
CA ARG A 103 14.29 -8.85 6.43
C ARG A 103 13.09 -9.62 5.87
N PHE A 104 13.11 -9.85 4.57
CA PHE A 104 12.02 -10.54 3.88
C PHE A 104 12.46 -11.91 3.38
N VAL A 105 11.59 -12.91 3.51
CA VAL A 105 11.79 -14.24 2.93
C VAL A 105 10.69 -14.46 1.90
N TRP A 106 11.05 -14.47 0.63
CA TRP A 106 10.08 -14.64 -0.45
C TRP A 106 9.97 -16.11 -0.85
N THR A 107 8.77 -16.62 -1.11
CA THR A 107 8.61 -17.90 -1.81
C THR A 107 9.04 -17.78 -3.28
N ASN A 108 8.73 -16.66 -3.93
CA ASN A 108 9.23 -16.32 -5.26
C ASN A 108 9.31 -14.80 -5.44
N GLY A 109 10.45 -14.24 -5.08
CA GLY A 109 10.69 -12.81 -5.14
C GLY A 109 11.04 -12.27 -6.53
N LYS A 110 11.23 -13.16 -7.54
CA LYS A 110 11.48 -12.77 -8.95
C LYS A 110 10.22 -12.32 -9.69
N ARG A 111 9.04 -12.48 -9.08
CA ARG A 111 7.79 -11.95 -9.60
C ARG A 111 7.71 -10.43 -9.38
N LYS A 112 6.91 -9.76 -10.21
CA LYS A 112 6.71 -8.31 -10.14
C LYS A 112 5.98 -7.94 -8.85
N TYR A 113 6.47 -6.90 -8.18
CA TYR A 113 5.97 -6.53 -6.85
C TYR A 113 4.52 -6.02 -6.88
N ALA A 114 4.09 -5.46 -8.02
CA ALA A 114 2.73 -5.00 -8.27
C ALA A 114 2.32 -5.30 -9.73
N LYS A 115 1.01 -5.33 -9.99
CA LYS A 115 0.47 -5.53 -11.35
C LYS A 115 0.91 -4.38 -12.26
N GLY A 116 1.52 -4.72 -13.41
CA GLY A 116 2.04 -3.73 -14.37
C GLY A 116 3.42 -3.15 -14.03
N SER A 117 4.01 -3.52 -12.89
CA SER A 117 5.37 -3.09 -12.55
C SER A 117 6.42 -3.84 -13.35
N ASN A 118 7.48 -3.13 -13.75
CA ASN A 118 8.69 -3.74 -14.30
C ASN A 118 9.70 -4.14 -13.23
N THR A 119 9.45 -3.83 -11.95
CA THR A 119 10.35 -4.16 -10.82
C THR A 119 9.87 -5.43 -10.10
N THR A 120 10.79 -6.35 -9.79
CA THR A 120 10.52 -7.57 -9.01
C THR A 120 10.42 -7.28 -7.51
N CYS A 121 9.95 -8.24 -6.71
CA CYS A 121 9.90 -8.09 -5.25
C CYS A 121 11.32 -7.96 -4.66
N LEU A 122 12.26 -8.79 -5.12
CA LEU A 122 13.67 -8.72 -4.69
C LEU A 122 14.31 -7.39 -5.09
N GLU A 123 14.10 -6.94 -6.33
CA GLU A 123 14.60 -5.63 -6.77
C GLU A 123 13.99 -4.49 -5.96
N TRP A 124 12.73 -4.58 -5.57
CA TRP A 124 12.09 -3.60 -4.71
C TRP A 124 12.76 -3.58 -3.32
N CYS A 125 12.95 -4.74 -2.70
CA CYS A 125 13.63 -4.87 -1.41
C CYS A 125 15.05 -4.28 -1.47
N GLN A 126 15.82 -4.62 -2.50
CA GLN A 126 17.16 -4.08 -2.73
C GLN A 126 17.15 -2.55 -2.85
N LYS A 127 16.26 -1.98 -3.66
CA LYS A 127 16.13 -0.52 -3.84
C LYS A 127 15.73 0.20 -2.55
N LYS A 128 15.04 -0.48 -1.64
CA LYS A 128 14.55 0.08 -0.36
C LYS A 128 15.45 -0.24 0.83
N GLY A 129 16.55 -0.96 0.62
CA GLY A 129 17.49 -1.31 1.69
C GLY A 129 16.92 -2.35 2.66
N PHE A 130 16.08 -3.26 2.17
CA PHE A 130 15.62 -4.42 2.91
C PHE A 130 16.38 -5.66 2.44
N PRO A 131 17.18 -6.31 3.31
CA PRO A 131 17.72 -7.62 2.99
C PRO A 131 16.58 -8.60 2.72
N ALA A 132 16.73 -9.41 1.68
CA ALA A 132 15.71 -10.34 1.26
C ALA A 132 16.31 -11.63 0.71
N SER A 133 15.66 -12.75 1.00
CA SER A 133 15.96 -14.07 0.46
C SER A 133 14.80 -14.56 -0.41
N ASP A 134 15.02 -15.66 -1.13
CA ASP A 134 14.06 -16.23 -2.07
C ASP A 134 13.86 -17.73 -1.79
N LYS A 135 12.86 -18.34 -2.46
CA LYS A 135 12.50 -19.76 -2.34
C LYS A 135 12.07 -20.21 -0.93
N GLY A 136 11.69 -19.29 -0.06
CA GLY A 136 11.25 -19.61 1.30
C GLY A 136 12.40 -19.99 2.24
N ILE A 137 13.64 -19.68 1.88
CA ILE A 137 14.82 -20.09 2.64
C ILE A 137 15.30 -18.92 3.50
N ILE A 138 15.44 -19.14 4.80
CA ILE A 138 16.14 -18.21 5.70
C ILE A 138 17.63 -18.56 5.63
N PRO A 139 18.50 -17.65 5.16
CA PRO A 139 19.94 -17.90 5.17
C PRO A 139 20.46 -18.06 6.60
N GLU A 140 21.34 -19.04 6.84
CA GLU A 140 21.87 -19.34 8.16
C GLU A 140 22.65 -18.16 8.75
N GLU A 141 23.34 -17.40 7.90
CA GLU A 141 24.08 -16.20 8.29
C GLU A 141 23.17 -15.08 8.82
N TRP A 142 21.86 -15.13 8.58
CA TRP A 142 20.92 -14.19 9.21
C TRP A 142 20.61 -14.55 10.65
N LEU A 143 20.83 -15.80 11.06
CA LEU A 143 20.56 -16.28 12.41
C LEU A 143 21.76 -16.09 13.33
N LEU A 144 22.96 -15.96 12.73
CA LEU A 144 24.19 -15.64 13.41
C LEU A 144 24.26 -14.14 13.75
N GLY A 145 24.78 -13.83 14.94
CA GLY A 145 25.11 -12.46 15.34
C GLY A 145 26.35 -11.93 14.60
N GLU A 146 26.62 -10.63 14.68
CA GLU A 146 27.72 -9.99 13.93
C GLU A 146 29.11 -10.58 14.26
N GLU A 147 29.29 -11.13 15.47
CA GLU A 147 30.58 -11.67 15.92
C GLU A 147 30.93 -13.05 15.32
N ALA A 148 29.95 -13.82 14.82
CA ALA A 148 30.19 -15.18 14.35
C ALA A 148 30.66 -15.28 12.88
N TYR A 149 30.57 -14.20 12.10
CA TYR A 149 30.99 -14.20 10.68
C TYR A 149 32.48 -13.87 10.49
N GLY A 150 33.15 -13.36 11.53
CA GLY A 150 34.56 -12.96 11.49
C GLY A 150 35.56 -14.06 11.86
N SER A 151 35.12 -15.19 12.43
CA SER A 151 36.01 -16.21 13.00
C SER A 151 36.25 -17.44 12.12
N SER A 152 35.85 -17.42 10.85
CA SER A 152 36.01 -18.57 9.93
C SER A 152 37.01 -18.34 8.79
N ASN A 153 37.90 -17.36 8.94
CA ASN A 153 39.08 -17.18 8.08
C ASN A 153 40.33 -17.15 8.96
N ASP A 154 40.70 -18.29 9.52
CA ASP A 154 42.06 -18.63 9.98
C ASP A 154 42.26 -20.15 9.87
#